data_AF-A0A536I7F1-F1
#
_entry.id   AF-A0A536I7F1-F1
#
_cell.length_a   1.000
_cell.length_b   1.000
_cell.length_c   1.000
_cell.angle_alpha   90.00
_cell.angle_beta   90.00
_cell.angle_gamma   90.00
#
_symmetry.space_group_name_H-M   'P 1'
#
loop_
_entity.id
_entity.type
_entity.pdbx_description
1 polymer ?
#
loop_
_entity_poly.entity_id
_entity_poly.type
_entity_poly.pdbx_seq_one_letter_code
_entity_poly.pdbx_strand_id
1 'polypeptide(L)'
;MPRQAWSPKRERQYEHVKESEKERGRSEETAERIAAATVNQTRTAKGETKEPKSPAERAQARRDMARVGKKGGKAAKGGSRGRS
;
A
#
# COMPACT_ATOMS: atom_id res chain seq x y z
N MET A 1 12.91 7.93 0.27
CA MET A 1 11.51 7.65 0.70
C MET A 1 10.81 8.98 0.91
N PRO A 2 9.60 9.22 0.35
CA PRO A 2 8.88 10.47 0.57
C PRO A 2 8.43 10.51 2.04
N ARG A 3 9.17 11.24 2.85
CA ARG A 3 9.01 11.31 4.31
C ARG A 3 7.83 12.21 4.66
N GLN A 4 6.61 11.69 4.60
CA GLN A 4 5.64 12.08 5.63
C GLN A 4 6.12 11.39 6.91
N ALA A 5 7.12 11.98 7.56
CA ALA A 5 7.67 11.47 8.81
C ALA A 5 6.50 11.23 9.76
N TRP A 6 6.38 9.99 10.24
CA TRP A 6 5.39 9.68 11.25
C TRP A 6 5.71 10.50 12.50
N SER A 7 4.68 10.88 13.26
CA SER A 7 4.97 11.54 14.53
C SER A 7 5.72 10.57 15.45
N PRO A 8 6.55 11.04 16.39
CA PRO A 8 7.27 10.16 17.32
C PRO A 8 6.35 9.18 18.06
N LYS A 9 5.08 9.56 18.28
CA LYS A 9 4.05 8.69 18.86
C LYS A 9 3.69 7.51 17.96
N ARG A 10 3.61 7.72 16.64
CA ARG A 10 3.26 6.70 15.64
C ARG A 10 4.45 5.78 15.34
N GLU A 11 5.67 6.31 15.39
CA GLU A 11 6.90 5.50 15.29
C GLU A 11 6.98 4.49 16.45
N ARG A 12 6.79 4.93 17.70
CA ARG A 12 6.75 4.00 18.84
C ARG A 12 5.64 2.95 18.74
N GLN A 13 4.47 3.35 18.23
CA GLN A 13 3.36 2.43 18.02
C GLN A 13 3.69 1.38 16.94
N TYR A 14 4.37 1.79 15.87
CA TYR A 14 4.84 0.89 14.84
C TYR A 14 5.81 -0.15 15.40
N GLU A 15 6.86 0.30 16.10
CA GLU A 15 7.85 -0.62 16.69
C GLU A 15 7.19 -1.60 17.67
N HIS A 16 6.29 -1.12 18.53
CA HIS A 16 5.60 -1.98 19.49
C HIS A 16 4.74 -3.07 18.83
N VAL A 17 4.01 -2.72 17.75
CA VAL A 17 3.22 -3.69 17.00
C VAL A 17 4.14 -4.65 16.23
N LYS A 18 5.21 -4.14 15.60
CA LYS A 18 6.19 -4.97 14.88
C LYS A 18 6.81 -6.00 15.83
N GLU A 19 7.24 -5.58 17.01
CA GLU A 19 7.83 -6.45 18.02
C GLU A 19 6.84 -7.49 18.51
N SER A 20 5.61 -7.10 18.89
CA SER A 20 4.58 -8.06 19.33
C SER A 20 4.24 -9.09 18.24
N GLU A 21 4.26 -8.68 16.97
CA GLU A 21 4.01 -9.59 15.85
C GLU A 21 5.18 -10.56 15.59
N LYS A 22 6.42 -10.11 15.80
CA LYS A 22 7.60 -10.99 15.76
C LYS A 22 7.58 -11.98 16.91
N GLU A 23 7.21 -11.55 18.12
CA GLU A 23 7.05 -12.43 19.30
C GLU A 23 5.98 -13.51 19.08
N ARG A 24 4.92 -13.19 18.32
CA ARG A 24 3.88 -14.16 17.90
C ARG A 24 4.35 -15.13 16.80
N GLY A 25 5.61 -15.04 16.36
CA GLY A 25 6.21 -15.91 15.35
C GLY A 25 5.97 -15.48 13.91
N ARG A 26 5.54 -14.23 13.66
CA ARG A 26 5.41 -13.72 12.28
C ARG A 26 6.77 -13.33 11.72
N SER A 27 6.94 -13.53 10.40
CA SER A 27 8.13 -13.06 9.70
C SER A 27 8.25 -11.54 9.78
N GLU A 28 9.48 -11.03 9.73
CA GLU A 28 9.75 -9.60 9.83
C GLU A 28 8.96 -8.79 8.81
N GLU A 29 8.96 -9.21 7.54
CA GLU A 29 8.18 -8.53 6.48
C GLU A 29 6.67 -8.50 6.78
N THR A 30 6.15 -9.59 7.36
CA THR A 30 4.73 -9.66 7.74
C THR A 30 4.43 -8.75 8.93
N ALA A 31 5.29 -8.76 9.95
CA ALA A 31 5.17 -7.90 11.12
C ALA A 31 5.21 -6.41 10.73
N GLU A 32 6.13 -6.02 9.85
CA GLU A 32 6.23 -4.65 9.33
C GLU A 32 4.97 -4.22 8.58
N ARG A 33 4.44 -5.09 7.72
CA ARG A 33 3.19 -4.84 6.99
C ARG A 33 2.01 -4.64 7.93
N ILE A 34 1.88 -5.49 8.96
CA ILE A 34 0.82 -5.41 9.97
C ILE A 34 0.97 -4.12 10.79
N ALA A 35 2.18 -3.81 11.25
CA ALA A 35 2.46 -2.61 12.02
C ALA A 35 2.13 -1.33 11.23
N ALA A 36 2.56 -1.25 9.97
CA ALA A 36 2.25 -0.13 9.09
C ALA A 36 0.74 0.01 8.85
N ALA A 37 0.03 -1.10 8.60
CA ALA A 37 -1.42 -1.10 8.40
C ALA A 37 -2.17 -0.60 9.66
N THR A 38 -1.75 -1.07 10.83
CA THR A 38 -2.35 -0.71 12.13
C THR A 38 -2.16 0.78 12.45
N VAL A 39 -0.95 1.28 12.23
CA VAL A 39 -0.65 2.71 12.42
C VAL A 39 -1.42 3.56 11.41
N ASN A 40 -1.48 3.17 10.14
CA ASN A 40 -2.26 3.89 9.12
C ASN A 40 -3.76 3.93 9.45
N GLN A 41 -4.33 2.83 9.97
CA GLN A 41 -5.71 2.81 10.43
C GLN A 41 -5.94 3.81 11.57
N THR A 42 -5.04 3.83 12.56
CA THR A 42 -5.09 4.78 13.68
C THR A 42 -5.02 6.23 13.19
N ARG A 43 -4.10 6.52 12.27
CA ARG A 43 -3.95 7.86 11.69
C ARG A 43 -5.19 8.28 10.91
N THR A 44 -5.79 7.37 10.16
CA THR A 44 -7.02 7.63 9.40
C THR A 44 -8.17 7.94 10.35
N ALA A 45 -8.36 7.14 11.40
CA ALA A 45 -9.40 7.37 12.41
C ALA A 45 -9.23 8.70 13.16
N LYS A 46 -7.98 9.16 13.32
CA LYS A 46 -7.65 10.42 13.99
C LYS A 46 -7.55 11.63 13.05
N GLY A 47 -7.80 11.45 11.76
CA GLY A 47 -7.65 12.54 10.77
C GLY A 47 -6.19 13.01 10.58
N GLU A 48 -5.20 12.20 10.97
CA GLU A 48 -3.76 12.49 10.80
C GLU A 48 -3.22 12.10 9.42
N THR A 49 -4.10 11.60 8.55
CA THR A 49 -3.83 11.35 7.14
C THR A 49 -4.34 12.52 6.30
N LYS A 50 -3.80 12.68 5.10
CA LYS A 50 -4.36 13.62 4.11
C LYS A 50 -5.87 13.42 4.00
N GLU A 51 -6.60 14.52 3.82
CA GLU A 51 -8.06 14.50 3.67
C GLU A 51 -8.49 13.42 2.67
N PRO A 52 -9.64 12.76 2.93
CA PRO A 52 -10.16 11.78 1.99
C PRO A 52 -10.29 12.45 0.62
N LYS A 53 -9.60 11.90 -0.38
CA LYS A 53 -9.74 12.36 -1.75
C LYS A 53 -11.22 12.44 -2.11
N SER A 54 -11.60 13.50 -2.81
CA SER A 54 -12.98 13.67 -3.26
C SER A 54 -13.49 12.42 -3.99
N PRO A 55 -14.81 12.13 -3.99
CA PRO A 55 -15.37 11.00 -4.74
C PRO A 55 -14.92 11.00 -6.22
N ALA A 56 -14.79 12.19 -6.81
CA ALA A 56 -14.29 12.40 -8.17
C ALA A 56 -12.83 11.94 -8.34
N GLU A 57 -11.92 12.37 -7.46
CA GLU A 57 -10.51 11.94 -7.49
C GLU A 57 -10.36 10.44 -7.22
N ARG A 58 -11.19 9.86 -6.34
CA ARG A 58 -11.21 8.41 -6.11
C ARG A 58 -11.67 7.66 -7.36
N ALA A 59 -12.69 8.16 -8.05
CA ALA A 59 -13.19 7.57 -9.30
C ALA A 59 -12.14 7.68 -10.42
N GLN A 60 -11.45 8.81 -10.51
CA GLN A 60 -10.38 9.02 -11.47
C GLN A 60 -9.18 8.10 -11.20
N ALA A 61 -8.69 8.04 -9.95
CA ALA A 61 -7.60 7.13 -9.58
C ALA A 61 -7.94 5.65 -9.86
N ARG A 62 -9.21 5.24 -9.65
CA ARG A 62 -9.69 3.90 -10.02
C ARG A 62 -9.68 3.69 -11.53
N ARG A 63 -10.12 4.66 -12.33
CA ARG A 63 -10.04 4.61 -13.81
C ARG A 63 -8.60 4.54 -14.30
N ASP A 64 -7.70 5.30 -13.69
CA ASP A 64 -6.29 5.32 -14.07
C ASP A 64 -5.60 3.98 -13.75
N MET A 65 -5.85 3.42 -12.57
CA MET A 65 -5.38 2.07 -12.23
C MET A 65 -5.96 1.00 -13.18
N ALA A 66 -7.25 1.10 -13.52
CA ALA A 66 -7.86 0.20 -14.49
C ALA A 66 -7.25 0.33 -15.90
N ARG A 67 -6.84 1.53 -16.31
CA ARG A 67 -6.13 1.76 -17.59
C ARG A 67 -4.74 1.14 -17.58
N VAL A 68 -3.99 1.25 -16.48
CA VAL A 68 -2.66 0.64 -16.34
C VAL A 68 -2.75 -0.89 -16.35
N GLY A 69 -3.68 -1.46 -15.58
CA GLY A 69 -3.92 -2.92 -15.58
C GLY A 69 -4.37 -3.45 -16.95
N LYS A 70 -5.15 -2.66 -17.71
CA LYS A 70 -5.60 -3.02 -19.05
C LYS A 70 -4.51 -2.88 -20.12
N LYS A 71 -3.51 -2.00 -19.92
CA LYS A 71 -2.39 -1.80 -20.85
C LYS A 71 -1.23 -2.78 -20.63
N GLY A 72 -1.09 -3.38 -19.44
CA GLY A 72 -0.12 -4.45 -19.17
C GLY A 72 -0.61 -5.88 -19.48
N GLY A 73 -1.94 -6.11 -19.48
CA GLY A 73 -2.54 -7.44 -19.69
C GLY A 73 -2.78 -7.86 -21.15
N LYS A 74 -2.35 -7.07 -22.14
CA LYS A 74 -2.50 -7.39 -23.57
C LYS A 74 -1.17 -7.30 -24.31
N ALA A 75 -0.19 -8.07 -23.86
CA ALA A 75 1.04 -8.34 -24.62
C ALA A 75 1.47 -9.83 -24.55
N ALA A 76 0.54 -10.75 -24.27
CA ALA A 76 0.79 -12.20 -24.25
C ALA A 76 -0.04 -12.99 -25.28
N LYS A 77 -0.41 -12.36 -26.41
CA LYS A 77 -0.92 -13.07 -27.60
C LYS A 77 -0.51 -12.33 -28.86
N GLY A 78 0.73 -12.55 -29.28
CA GLY A 78 1.30 -11.92 -30.47
C GLY A 78 2.77 -12.23 -30.66
N GLY A 79 3.19 -13.45 -30.30
CA GLY A 79 4.53 -13.95 -30.59
C GLY A 79 4.53 -14.57 -31.99
N SER A 80 5.26 -13.93 -32.89
CA SER A 80 5.63 -14.41 -34.22
C SER A 80 6.31 -15.79 -34.20
N ARG A 81 5.85 -16.70 -35.07
CA ARG A 81 6.68 -17.62 -35.88
C ARG A 81 5.98 -17.65 -37.24
N GLY A 82 6.53 -17.12 -38.33
CA GLY A 82 7.81 -17.51 -38.94
C GLY A 82 7.59 -18.84 -39.64
N ARG A 83 7.28 -18.85 -40.94
CA ARG A 83 8.21 -19.08 -42.07
C ARG A 83 8.66 -20.56 -42.17
N SER A 84 8.47 -21.09 -43.39
CA SER A 84 8.74 -22.45 -43.92
C SER A 84 7.66 -23.50 -43.65
#